data_AF-A0A9E1B7K9-F1
#
_entry.id   AF-A0A9E1B7K9-F1
#
_cell.length_a   1.000
_cell.length_b   1.000
_cell.length_c   1.000
_cell.angle_alpha   90.00
_cell.angle_beta   90.00
_cell.angle_gamma   90.00
#
_symmetry.space_group_name_H-M   'P 1'
#
loop_
_entity.id
_entity.type
_entity.pdbx_description
1 polymer ?
#
loop_
_entity_poly.entity_id
_entity_poly.type
_entity_poly.pdbx_seq_one_letter_code
_entity_poly.pdbx_strand_id
1 'polypeptide(L)' 'MMQSTLVSLGVETFKIALYISLPMLLSGLIAGLIISIFQATTQINETTLSFVPKILLVVVVIIFLMPWMIS' A
#
# COMPACT_ATOMS: atom_id res chain seq x y z
N MET A 1 8.68 -33.31 -11.08
CA MET A 1 8.25 -33.43 -9.67
C MET A 1 8.85 -32.30 -8.83
N MET A 2 10.16 -32.28 -8.54
CA MET A 2 10.74 -31.26 -7.65
C MET A 2 10.77 -29.84 -8.24
N GLN A 3 11.09 -29.69 -9.53
CA GLN A 3 11.15 -28.37 -10.20
C GLN A 3 9.77 -27.70 -10.31
N SER A 4 8.71 -28.46 -10.58
CA SER A 4 7.34 -27.93 -10.64
C SER A 4 6.85 -27.44 -9.28
N THR A 5 7.24 -28.12 -8.19
CA THR A 5 6.91 -27.71 -6.81
C THR A 5 7.63 -26.43 -6.40
N LEU A 6 8.89 -26.26 -6.80
CA LEU A 6 9.65 -25.03 -6.53
C LEU A 6 9.03 -23.83 -7.26
N VAL A 7 8.65 -24.02 -8.52
CA VAL A 7 7.99 -22.97 -9.31
C VAL A 7 6.61 -22.64 -8.72
N SER A 8 5.81 -23.64 -8.35
CA SER A 8 4.49 -23.39 -7.74
C SER A 8 4.60 -22.66 -6.40
N LEU A 9 5.58 -23.01 -5.58
CA LEU A 9 5.85 -22.31 -4.31
C LEU A 9 6.22 -20.84 -4.54
N GLY A 10 7.07 -20.57 -5.54
CA GLY A 10 7.40 -19.19 -5.91
C GLY A 10 6.17 -18.38 -6.34
N VAL A 11 5.32 -18.96 -7.20
CA VAL A 11 4.09 -18.32 -7.66
C VAL A 11 3.13 -18.04 -6.50
N GLU A 12 2.95 -19.01 -5.59
CA GLU A 12 2.07 -18.86 -4.43
C GLU A 12 2.59 -17.78 -3.47
N THR A 13 3.91 -17.76 -3.23
CA THR A 13 4.57 -16.71 -2.43
C THR A 13 4.32 -15.32 -3.00
N PHE A 14 4.53 -15.13 -4.30
CA PHE A 14 4.27 -13.84 -4.95
C PHE A 14 2.79 -13.47 -4.92
N LYS A 15 1.88 -14.42 -5.10
CA LYS A 15 0.43 -14.18 -4.97
C LYS A 15 0.08 -13.62 -3.59
N ILE A 16 0.54 -14.28 -2.53
CA ILE A 16 0.27 -13.86 -1.15
C ILE A 16 0.87 -12.48 -0.90
N ALA A 17 2.12 -12.24 -1.29
CA ALA A 17 2.76 -10.93 -1.17
C ALA A 17 1.97 -9.83 -1.89
N LEU A 18 1.45 -10.12 -3.08
CA LEU A 18 0.66 -9.18 -3.87
C LEU A 18 -0.70 -8.91 -3.22
N TYR A 19 -1.39 -9.92 -2.71
CA TYR A 19 -2.66 -9.75 -1.97
C TYR A 19 -2.51 -8.93 -0.69
N ILE A 20 -1.44 -9.19 0.08
CA ILE A 20 -1.17 -8.47 1.34
C ILE A 20 -0.78 -7.02 1.07
N SER A 21 -0.01 -6.74 0.03
CA SER A 21 0.43 -5.38 -0.31
C SER A 21 -0.65 -4.54 -1.01
N LEU A 22 -1.59 -5.17 -1.73
CA LEU A 22 -2.67 -4.51 -2.49
C LEU A 22 -3.44 -3.44 -1.70
N PRO A 23 -3.99 -3.71 -0.50
CA PRO A 23 -4.75 -2.71 0.26
C PRO A 23 -3.89 -1.54 0.75
N MET A 24 -2.62 -1.79 1.07
CA MET A 24 -1.68 -0.74 1.45
C MET A 24 -1.27 0.14 0.26
N LEU A 25 -1.08 -0.47 -0.91
CA LEU A 25 -0.78 0.25 -2.15
C LEU A 25 -1.97 1.10 -2.63
N LEU A 26 -3.19 0.55 -2.58
CA LEU A 26 -4.40 1.28 -2.98
C LEU A 26 -4.68 2.48 -2.07
N SER A 27 -4.56 2.29 -0.77
CA SER A 27 -4.76 3.40 0.18
C SER A 27 -3.71 4.49 0.02
N GLY A 28 -2.44 4.12 -0.16
CA GLY A 28 -1.35 5.07 -0.45
C GLY A 28 -1.55 5.81 -1.78
N LEU A 29 -2.06 5.14 -2.81
CA LEU A 29 -2.40 5.73 -4.10
C LEU A 29 -3.53 6.76 -3.97
N ILE A 30 -4.65 6.39 -3.34
CA ILE A 30 -5.80 7.29 -3.13
C ILE A 30 -5.37 8.52 -2.33
N ALA A 31 -4.64 8.31 -1.23
CA ALA A 31 -4.10 9.39 -0.41
C ALA A 31 -3.21 10.32 -1.24
N GLY A 32 -2.25 9.74 -1.96
CA GLY A 32 -1.31 10.48 -2.80
C GLY A 32 -2.00 11.31 -3.86
N LEU A 33 -3.03 10.76 -4.51
CA LEU A 33 -3.84 11.45 -5.51
C LEU A 33 -4.57 12.64 -4.90
N ILE A 34 -5.31 12.45 -3.80
CA ILE A 34 -6.05 13.52 -3.13
C ILE A 34 -5.11 14.66 -2.72
N ILE A 35 -3.98 14.33 -2.10
CA ILE A 35 -3.01 15.32 -1.62
C ILE A 35 -2.32 16.01 -2.81
N SER A 36 -2.04 15.31 -3.92
CA SER A 36 -1.44 15.92 -5.13
C SER A 36 -2.38 16.91 -5.81
N ILE A 37 -3.68 16.61 -5.86
CA ILE A 37 -4.70 17.53 -6.42
C ILE A 37 -4.83 18.76 -5.52
N PHE A 38 -4.84 18.56 -4.20
CA PHE A 38 -4.91 19.67 -3.24
C PHE A 38 -3.71 20.61 -3.36
N GLN A 39 -2.49 20.05 -3.44
CA GLN A 39 -1.26 20.82 -3.66
C GLN A 39 -1.29 21.56 -5.00
N ALA A 40 -1.72 20.91 -6.07
CA ALA A 40 -1.81 21.53 -7.40
C ALA A 40 -2.83 22.68 -7.44
N THR A 41 -4.00 22.50 -6.81
CA THR A 41 -5.08 23.50 -6.83
C THR A 41 -4.75 24.73 -5.97
N THR A 42 -4.07 24.54 -4.84
CA THR A 42 -3.71 25.64 -3.92
C THR A 42 -2.35 26.26 -4.23
N GLN A 43 -1.59 25.67 -5.15
CA GLN A 43 -0.20 26.05 -5.47
C GLN A 43 0.75 25.95 -4.27
N ILE A 44 0.38 25.20 -3.23
CA ILE A 44 1.23 24.96 -2.06
C ILE A 44 2.09 23.70 -2.33
N ASN A 45 3.40 23.90 -2.52
CA ASN A 45 4.37 22.81 -2.70
C ASN A 45 5.22 22.60 -1.43
N GLU A 46 4.54 22.46 -0.30
CA GLU A 46 5.15 22.17 1.00
C GLU A 46 5.32 20.66 1.16
N THR A 47 6.57 20.19 1.18
CA THR A 47 6.88 18.75 1.20
C THR A 47 6.28 18.05 2.43
N THR A 48 6.13 18.78 3.55
CA THR A 48 5.53 18.35 4.81
C THR A 48 4.03 18.04 4.71
N LEU A 49 3.27 18.82 3.93
CA LEU A 49 1.84 18.58 3.71
C LEU A 49 1.56 17.29 2.94
N SER A 50 2.52 16.83 2.13
CA SER A 50 2.40 15.54 1.46
C SER A 50 2.74 14.34 2.36
N PHE A 51 3.60 14.56 3.35
CA PHE A 51 4.21 13.50 4.15
C PHE A 51 3.33 13.08 5.32
N VAL A 52 2.84 14.05 6.10
CA VAL A 52 2.08 13.78 7.33
C VAL A 52 0.77 13.04 7.07
N PRO A 53 -0.11 13.50 6.14
CA PRO A 53 -1.37 12.81 5.91
C PRO A 53 -1.16 11.41 5.32
N LYS A 54 -0.14 11.22 4.48
CA LYS A 54 0.20 9.91 3.90
C LYS A 54 0.61 8.90 4.97
N ILE A 55 1.44 9.28 5.93
CA ILE A 55 1.84 8.40 7.04
C ILE A 55 0.63 8.02 7.89
N LEU A 56 -0.20 8.98 8.28
CA LEU A 56 -1.39 8.71 9.08
C LEU A 56 -2.31 7.70 8.38
N LEU A 57 -2.49 7.85 7.06
CA LEU A 57 -3.33 6.95 6.29
C LEU A 57 -2.74 5.53 6.22
N VAL A 58 -1.43 5.39 6.00
CA VAL A 58 -0.75 4.09 6.01
C VAL A 58 -0.85 3.42 7.38
N VAL A 59 -0.65 4.16 8.47
CA VAL A 59 -0.77 3.62 9.84
C VAL A 59 -2.18 3.12 10.12
N VAL A 60 -3.19 3.90 9.76
CA VAL A 60 -4.60 3.52 9.92
C VAL A 60 -4.89 2.24 9.14
N VAL A 61 -4.50 2.19 7.86
CA VAL A 61 -4.71 1.03 6.99
C VAL A 61 -4.04 -0.22 7.58
N ILE A 62 -2.78 -0.11 8.03
CA ILE A 62 -2.06 -1.23 8.66
C ILE A 62 -2.83 -1.70 9.90
N ILE A 63 -3.28 -0.82 10.78
CA ILE A 63 -4.00 -1.22 12.01
C ILE A 63 -5.29 -2.00 11.66
N PHE A 64 -6.05 -1.53 10.68
CA PHE A 64 -7.30 -2.19 10.29
C PHE A 64 -7.10 -3.50 9.52
N LEU A 65 -6.04 -3.60 8.71
CA LEU A 65 -5.75 -4.79 7.89
C LEU A 65 -4.82 -5.80 8.56
N MET A 66 -4.12 -5.42 9.64
CA MET A 66 -3.21 -6.30 10.37
C MET A 66 -3.86 -7.62 10.81
N PRO A 67 -5.10 -7.67 11.34
CA PRO A 67 -5.74 -8.93 11.70
C PRO A 67 -5.94 -9.86 10.50
N TRP A 68 -6.28 -9.29 9.33
CA TRP A 68 -6.49 -10.04 8.09
C TRP A 68 -5.17 -10.53 7.49
N MET A 69 -4.08 -9.77 7.60
CA MET A 69 -2.76 -10.15 7.09
C MET A 69 -2.12 -11.32 7.85
N ILE A 70 -2.52 -11.52 9.11
CA ILE A 70 -1.97 -12.55 10.01
C ILE A 70 -2.84 -13.83 10.00
N SER A 71 -4.05 -13.75 9.43
CA SER A 71 -4.99 -14.88 9.29
C SER A 71 -4.68 -15.72 8.06
#